data_AF-A0A961H525-F1
#
_entry.id   AF-A0A961H525-F1
#
_cell.length_a   1.000
_cell.length_b   1.000
_cell.length_c   1.000
_cell.angle_alpha   90.00
_cell.angle_beta   90.00
_cell.angle_gamma   90.00
#
_symmetry.space_group_name_H-M   'P 1'
#
loop_
_entity.id
_entity.type
_entity.pdbx_description
1 polymer ?
#
loop_
_entity_poly.entity_id
_entity_poly.type
_entity_poly.pdbx_seq_one_letter_code
_entity_poly.pdbx_strand_id
1 'polypeptide(L)'
;GDYMYAIGQKEEKPKFESLSWSLGGLRDRDGGLPGANPGGRFEFKGAQPSFKFILEVDGARAHAFIENRWVGTYHTVDGQPIEGYVGFGSTFGAFKLQGATVTRLDRAAEAGVRGLGPEGLDLTRDGQDLEATLRNRDVRGMPRVGGGLVVAWIPRTLTKDDELDVDDIIGSARFALRGIRDGLEDHRLPQELALALPADLPEEDRLALAEEFGSEGHPLRVLVHHRKHYIFDLKRPNMPHEPMPVLMYVDPHAVLRICEIYAVGRRGIPERLAHWGRVFRPL
;
A
#
# COMPACT_ATOMS: atom_id res chain seq x y z
N GLY A 1 -27.08 5.99 -11.30
CA GLY A 1 -28.49 5.61 -11.13
C GLY A 1 -29.22 5.75 -12.45
N ASP A 2 -30.32 5.02 -12.65
CA ASP A 2 -31.18 5.18 -13.84
C ASP A 2 -32.16 6.34 -13.59
N TYR A 3 -32.00 7.43 -14.34
CA TYR A 3 -32.83 8.64 -14.22
C TYR A 3 -34.31 8.33 -14.44
N MET A 4 -34.64 7.48 -15.41
CA MET A 4 -36.02 7.15 -15.78
C MET A 4 -36.72 6.35 -14.67
N TYR A 5 -35.97 5.46 -14.00
CA TYR A 5 -36.45 4.80 -12.79
C TYR A 5 -36.64 5.79 -11.63
N ALA A 6 -35.68 6.71 -11.44
CA ALA A 6 -35.75 7.71 -10.36
C ALA A 6 -36.96 8.66 -10.48
N ILE A 7 -37.39 9.01 -11.69
CA ILE A 7 -38.59 9.82 -11.94
C ILE A 7 -39.88 8.99 -12.08
N GLY A 8 -39.83 7.68 -11.83
CA GLY A 8 -41.00 6.79 -11.89
C GLY A 8 -41.52 6.49 -13.30
N GLN A 9 -40.77 6.83 -14.36
CA GLN A 9 -41.15 6.52 -15.75
C GLN A 9 -40.76 5.09 -16.17
N LYS A 10 -39.91 4.42 -15.40
CA LYS A 10 -39.54 3.02 -15.59
C LYS A 10 -39.89 2.24 -14.33
N GLU A 11 -40.69 1.17 -14.47
CA GLU A 11 -41.08 0.32 -13.34
C GLU A 11 -40.01 -0.70 -12.95
N GLU A 12 -39.24 -1.19 -13.93
CA GLU A 12 -38.18 -2.16 -13.68
C GLU A 12 -36.98 -1.54 -12.98
N LYS A 13 -36.56 -2.17 -11.87
CA LYS A 13 -35.35 -1.78 -11.16
C LYS A 13 -34.13 -1.91 -12.08
N PRO A 14 -33.30 -0.86 -12.20
CA PRO A 14 -32.07 -0.97 -12.97
C PRO A 14 -31.18 -2.04 -12.34
N LYS A 15 -30.56 -2.86 -13.18
CA LYS A 15 -29.57 -3.84 -12.76
C LYS A 15 -28.19 -3.38 -13.22
N PHE A 16 -27.21 -3.48 -12.34
CA PHE A 16 -25.84 -3.07 -12.60
C PHE A 16 -24.96 -4.30 -12.65
N GLU A 17 -24.11 -4.38 -13.67
CA GLU A 17 -23.09 -5.43 -13.79
C GLU A 17 -21.82 -5.05 -13.02
N SER A 18 -21.58 -3.75 -12.85
CA SER A 18 -20.43 -3.23 -12.12
C SER A 18 -20.72 -1.90 -11.43
N LEU A 19 -19.82 -1.52 -10.51
CA LEU A 19 -19.81 -0.24 -9.82
C LEU A 19 -18.41 0.36 -9.89
N SER A 20 -18.29 1.60 -10.37
CA SER A 20 -17.07 2.40 -10.17
C SER A 20 -17.09 3.00 -8.77
N TRP A 21 -15.95 2.95 -8.07
CA TRP A 21 -15.83 3.46 -6.71
C TRP A 21 -14.50 4.19 -6.52
N SER A 22 -14.48 5.10 -5.56
CA SER A 22 -13.27 5.71 -5.02
C SER A 22 -13.47 5.97 -3.53
N LEU A 23 -12.36 5.98 -2.79
CA LEU A 23 -12.30 6.34 -1.39
C LEU A 23 -11.17 7.35 -1.24
N GLY A 24 -11.44 8.49 -0.60
CA GLY A 24 -10.46 9.55 -0.50
C GLY A 24 -10.80 10.60 0.53
N GLY A 25 -9.77 11.32 0.97
CA GLY A 25 -9.90 12.47 1.87
C GLY A 25 -10.35 13.71 1.11
N LEU A 26 -11.23 14.51 1.73
CA LEU A 26 -11.68 15.79 1.16
C LEU A 26 -10.77 16.97 1.52
N ARG A 27 -9.75 16.75 2.36
CA ARG A 27 -8.77 17.79 2.68
C ARG A 27 -7.92 18.06 1.44
N ASP A 28 -7.65 19.33 1.13
CA ASP A 28 -6.84 19.71 -0.04
C ASP A 28 -5.48 19.00 -0.07
N ARG A 29 -4.88 18.80 1.11
CA ARG A 29 -3.62 18.06 1.27
C ARG A 29 -3.71 16.55 1.01
N ASP A 30 -4.89 15.95 1.11
CA ASP A 30 -5.10 14.50 0.88
C ASP A 30 -5.49 14.22 -0.57
N GLY A 31 -6.28 15.12 -1.18
CA GLY A 31 -6.85 14.95 -2.53
C GLY A 31 -5.80 14.90 -3.65
N GLY A 32 -4.68 15.62 -3.49
CA GLY A 32 -3.63 15.73 -4.50
C GLY A 32 -2.51 14.68 -4.44
N LEU A 33 -2.53 13.78 -3.45
CA LEU A 33 -1.40 12.88 -3.21
C LEU A 33 -1.48 11.60 -4.05
N PRO A 34 -0.43 11.26 -4.83
CA PRO A 34 -0.43 10.08 -5.67
C PRO A 34 -0.68 8.80 -4.86
N GLY A 35 -1.74 8.08 -5.22
CA GLY A 35 -2.11 6.81 -4.58
C GLY A 35 -2.85 6.95 -3.24
N ALA A 36 -3.06 8.16 -2.71
CA ALA A 36 -3.79 8.38 -1.46
C ALA A 36 -5.30 8.10 -1.58
N ASN A 37 -5.85 8.23 -2.78
CA ASN A 37 -7.27 8.02 -3.06
C ASN A 37 -7.47 6.75 -3.89
N PRO A 38 -7.56 5.56 -3.28
CA PRO A 38 -7.82 4.33 -4.02
C PRO A 38 -9.17 4.38 -4.72
N GLY A 39 -9.26 3.70 -5.85
CA GLY A 39 -10.50 3.54 -6.59
C GLY A 39 -10.38 2.43 -7.62
N GLY A 40 -11.50 2.11 -8.25
CA GLY A 40 -11.54 1.08 -9.26
C GLY A 40 -12.95 0.72 -9.67
N ARG A 41 -13.06 -0.45 -10.30
CA ARG A 41 -14.32 -1.02 -10.76
C ARG A 41 -14.56 -2.34 -10.03
N PHE A 42 -15.72 -2.46 -9.42
CA PHE A 42 -16.19 -3.67 -8.76
C PHE A 42 -17.16 -4.39 -9.68
N GLU A 43 -16.81 -5.59 -10.12
CA GLU A 43 -17.68 -6.46 -10.93
C GLU A 43 -18.56 -7.32 -10.01
N PHE A 44 -19.87 -7.29 -10.25
CA PHE A 44 -20.83 -8.13 -9.55
C PHE A 44 -20.87 -9.54 -10.14
N LYS A 45 -21.30 -10.51 -9.34
CA LYS A 45 -21.62 -11.87 -9.82
C LYS A 45 -23.00 -11.86 -10.49
N GLY A 46 -23.08 -11.24 -11.66
CA GLY A 46 -24.32 -11.01 -12.40
C GLY A 46 -24.96 -9.66 -12.08
N ALA A 47 -25.94 -9.26 -12.89
CA ALA A 47 -26.56 -7.95 -12.78
C ALA A 47 -27.45 -7.83 -11.54
N GLN A 48 -27.16 -6.87 -10.66
CA GLN A 48 -27.84 -6.70 -9.37
C GLN A 48 -28.50 -5.32 -9.24
N PRO A 49 -29.68 -5.21 -8.60
CA PRO A 49 -30.38 -3.93 -8.44
C PRO A 49 -29.96 -3.14 -7.19
N SER A 50 -29.12 -3.72 -6.34
CA SER A 50 -28.66 -3.15 -5.07
C SER A 50 -27.32 -3.78 -4.70
N PHE A 51 -26.57 -3.13 -3.82
CA PHE A 51 -25.33 -3.67 -3.25
C PHE A 51 -25.18 -3.28 -1.78
N LYS A 52 -24.46 -4.09 -1.02
CA LYS A 52 -24.04 -3.82 0.35
C LYS A 52 -22.72 -3.05 0.35
N PHE A 53 -22.67 -1.97 1.10
CA PHE A 53 -21.45 -1.21 1.37
C PHE A 53 -21.15 -1.22 2.86
N ILE A 54 -19.88 -1.42 3.22
CA ILE A 54 -19.39 -1.30 4.60
C ILE A 54 -18.18 -0.37 4.59
N LEU A 55 -18.17 0.58 5.51
CA LEU A 55 -17.01 1.40 5.82
C LEU A 55 -16.60 1.10 7.26
N GLU A 56 -15.42 0.54 7.44
CA GLU A 56 -14.81 0.32 8.75
C GLU A 56 -13.80 1.44 8.99
N VAL A 57 -13.98 2.21 10.06
CA VAL A 57 -13.10 3.34 10.41
C VAL A 57 -12.46 3.05 11.76
N ASP A 58 -11.14 3.07 11.81
CA ASP A 58 -10.34 2.78 12.98
C ASP A 58 -9.16 3.76 13.06
N GLY A 59 -9.24 4.70 13.99
CA GLY A 59 -8.30 5.82 14.10
C GLY A 59 -8.19 6.59 12.78
N ALA A 60 -6.98 6.65 12.24
CA ALA A 60 -6.63 7.36 11.01
C ALA A 60 -6.97 6.59 9.71
N ARG A 61 -7.49 5.37 9.82
CA ARG A 61 -7.64 4.42 8.73
C ARG A 61 -9.11 4.16 8.43
N ALA A 62 -9.43 3.99 7.15
CA ALA A 62 -10.74 3.56 6.67
C ALA A 62 -10.62 2.43 5.66
N HIS A 63 -11.33 1.33 5.88
CA HIS A 63 -11.47 0.22 4.94
C HIS A 63 -12.87 0.23 4.31
N ALA A 64 -12.92 0.16 2.97
CA ALA A 64 -14.16 0.04 2.23
C ALA A 64 -14.39 -1.40 1.76
N PHE A 65 -15.62 -1.87 1.87
CA PHE A 65 -16.07 -3.17 1.38
C PHE A 65 -17.34 -3.03 0.55
N ILE A 66 -17.40 -3.76 -0.56
CA ILE A 66 -18.60 -3.93 -1.39
C ILE A 66 -18.93 -5.42 -1.40
N GLU A 67 -20.18 -5.79 -1.08
CA GLU A 67 -20.60 -7.20 -0.95
C GLU A 67 -19.70 -8.01 0.01
N ASN A 68 -19.30 -7.41 1.13
CA ASN A 68 -18.36 -7.96 2.12
C ASN A 68 -16.95 -8.26 1.58
N ARG A 69 -16.62 -7.82 0.36
CA ARG A 69 -15.27 -7.92 -0.20
C ARG A 69 -14.55 -6.60 -0.02
N TRP A 70 -13.33 -6.64 0.51
CA TRP A 70 -12.47 -5.47 0.60
C TRP A 70 -12.21 -4.91 -0.80
N VAL A 71 -12.37 -3.59 -0.95
CA VAL A 71 -12.09 -2.89 -2.22
C VAL A 71 -10.98 -1.87 -2.09
N GLY A 72 -10.79 -1.24 -0.93
CA GLY A 72 -9.73 -0.26 -0.74
C GLY A 72 -9.52 0.17 0.69
N THR A 73 -8.36 0.80 0.92
CA THR A 73 -7.99 1.39 2.20
C THR A 73 -7.54 2.83 2.00
N TYR A 74 -8.10 3.73 2.79
CA TYR A 74 -7.62 5.10 2.93
C TYR A 74 -6.98 5.27 4.30
N HIS A 75 -5.95 6.11 4.36
CA HIS A 75 -5.32 6.51 5.61
C HIS A 75 -5.02 8.00 5.54
N THR A 76 -5.37 8.75 6.60
CA THR A 76 -5.06 10.17 6.68
C THR A 76 -3.55 10.38 6.57
N VAL A 77 -3.14 11.48 5.96
CA VAL A 77 -1.73 11.76 5.70
C VAL A 77 -1.01 12.15 6.98
N ASP A 78 -1.68 12.87 7.87
CA ASP A 78 -1.14 13.37 9.13
C ASP A 78 -1.32 12.39 10.31
N GLY A 79 -1.83 11.19 10.04
CA GLY A 79 -2.10 10.16 11.05
C GLY A 79 -3.17 10.56 12.07
N GLN A 80 -3.91 11.65 11.82
CA GLN A 80 -4.99 12.09 12.70
C GLN A 80 -6.19 11.14 12.57
N PRO A 81 -6.93 10.90 13.66
CA PRO A 81 -8.12 10.08 13.61
C PRO A 81 -9.19 10.68 12.69
N ILE A 82 -9.96 9.81 12.04
CA ILE A 82 -11.12 10.16 11.24
C ILE A 82 -12.32 10.26 12.18
N GLU A 83 -12.81 11.48 12.38
CA GLU A 83 -13.93 11.78 13.25
C GLU A 83 -14.97 12.64 12.51
N GLY A 84 -16.25 12.46 12.85
CA GLY A 84 -17.32 13.30 12.30
C GLY A 84 -18.65 12.58 12.14
N TYR A 85 -19.47 13.09 11.22
CA TYR A 85 -20.81 12.59 10.92
C TYR A 85 -20.80 11.71 9.67
N VAL A 86 -21.72 10.73 9.64
CA VAL A 86 -22.00 9.93 8.44
C VAL A 86 -23.15 10.58 7.68
N GLY A 87 -22.91 10.90 6.40
CA GLY A 87 -23.91 11.47 5.51
C GLY A 87 -23.92 10.75 4.16
N PHE A 88 -25.04 10.87 3.45
CA PHE A 88 -25.21 10.30 2.11
C PHE A 88 -25.59 11.43 1.15
N GLY A 89 -24.87 11.54 0.03
CA GLY A 89 -25.10 12.56 -0.97
C GLY A 89 -25.02 11.98 -2.39
N SER A 90 -25.66 12.64 -3.33
CA SER A 90 -25.53 12.34 -4.76
C SER A 90 -25.46 13.64 -5.54
N THR A 91 -24.59 13.68 -6.54
CA THR A 91 -24.55 14.78 -7.51
C THR A 91 -25.69 14.67 -8.53
N PHE A 92 -26.08 13.45 -8.92
CA PHE A 92 -27.12 13.21 -9.93
C PHE A 92 -27.90 11.91 -9.68
N GLY A 93 -29.21 11.94 -9.93
CA GLY A 93 -30.11 10.80 -9.80
C GLY A 93 -30.49 10.48 -8.35
N ALA A 94 -31.46 9.57 -8.20
CA ALA A 94 -31.92 9.11 -6.89
C ALA A 94 -31.29 7.76 -6.53
N PHE A 95 -31.02 7.56 -5.24
CA PHE A 95 -30.65 6.29 -4.67
C PHE A 95 -31.51 6.05 -3.42
N LYS A 96 -31.81 4.78 -3.14
CA LYS A 96 -32.51 4.39 -1.92
C LYS A 96 -31.50 3.75 -0.98
N LEU A 97 -31.32 4.36 0.19
CA LEU A 97 -30.57 3.76 1.28
C LEU A 97 -31.51 2.91 2.14
N GLN A 98 -31.11 1.68 2.47
CA GLN A 98 -31.84 0.79 3.37
C GLN A 98 -30.87 0.08 4.30
N GLY A 99 -31.29 -0.16 5.55
CA GLY A 99 -30.50 -0.93 6.51
C GLY A 99 -29.20 -0.26 6.96
N ALA A 100 -29.15 1.07 7.01
CA ALA A 100 -27.98 1.78 7.50
C ALA A 100 -27.80 1.53 9.01
N THR A 101 -26.66 0.97 9.39
CA THR A 101 -26.30 0.66 10.77
C THR A 101 -24.92 1.21 11.09
N VAL A 102 -24.74 1.76 12.29
CA VAL A 102 -23.44 2.20 12.80
C VAL A 102 -23.11 1.40 14.04
N THR A 103 -21.92 0.82 14.11
CA THR A 103 -21.43 0.04 15.26
C THR A 103 -20.07 0.58 15.67
N ARG A 104 -19.89 0.82 16.98
CA ARG A 104 -18.62 1.27 17.56
C ARG A 104 -17.66 0.09 17.69
N LEU A 105 -16.38 0.29 17.33
CA LEU A 105 -15.37 -0.78 17.26
C LEU A 105 -14.65 -1.07 18.60
N ASP A 106 -14.83 -0.27 19.65
CA ASP A 106 -14.08 -0.38 20.92
C ASP A 106 -14.03 -1.80 21.50
N ARG A 107 -15.12 -2.55 21.42
CA ARG A 107 -15.19 -3.93 21.95
C ARG A 107 -14.38 -4.92 21.12
N ALA A 108 -14.14 -4.65 19.83
CA ALA A 108 -13.37 -5.53 18.96
C ALA A 108 -11.87 -5.44 19.29
N ALA A 109 -11.34 -4.23 19.50
CA ALA A 109 -9.95 -4.02 19.88
C ALA A 109 -9.64 -4.62 21.26
N GLU A 110 -10.50 -4.40 22.26
CA GLU A 110 -10.37 -4.98 23.61
C GLU A 110 -10.49 -6.51 23.61
N ALA A 111 -11.28 -7.08 22.72
CA ALA A 111 -11.42 -8.54 22.57
C ALA A 111 -10.35 -9.18 21.67
N GLY A 112 -9.34 -8.42 21.21
CA GLY A 112 -8.31 -8.91 20.31
C GLY A 112 -8.83 -9.31 18.92
N VAL A 113 -10.06 -8.90 18.58
CA VAL A 113 -10.67 -9.13 17.26
C VAL A 113 -10.00 -8.18 16.28
N ARG A 114 -9.18 -8.74 15.40
CA ARG A 114 -8.64 -8.02 14.24
C ARG A 114 -9.81 -7.50 13.40
N GLY A 115 -9.73 -6.25 12.95
CA GLY A 115 -10.75 -5.65 12.08
C GLY A 115 -11.03 -6.50 10.83
N LEU A 116 -12.13 -6.21 10.13
CA LEU A 116 -12.52 -6.96 8.92
C LEU A 116 -11.54 -6.71 7.76
N GLY A 117 -10.72 -5.66 7.87
CA GLY A 117 -9.71 -5.31 6.90
C GLY A 117 -8.60 -6.36 6.80
N PRO A 118 -8.06 -6.61 5.59
CA PRO A 118 -6.89 -7.47 5.47
C PRO A 118 -5.73 -6.85 6.27
N GLU A 119 -4.77 -7.66 6.75
CA GLU A 119 -3.59 -7.17 7.48
C GLU A 119 -2.45 -6.69 6.59
N GLY A 120 -1.92 -5.49 6.83
CA GLY A 120 -0.89 -4.88 5.99
C GLY A 120 0.46 -5.65 5.96
N LEU A 121 1.48 -5.02 5.38
CA LEU A 121 2.79 -5.68 5.21
C LEU A 121 3.43 -5.95 6.57
N ASP A 122 3.90 -7.17 6.81
CA ASP A 122 4.56 -7.54 8.07
C ASP A 122 5.86 -8.27 7.76
N LEU A 123 6.98 -7.69 8.18
CA LEU A 123 8.31 -8.24 7.91
C LEU A 123 8.58 -9.51 8.71
N THR A 124 7.90 -9.70 9.84
CA THR A 124 8.20 -10.77 10.81
C THR A 124 7.60 -12.12 10.44
N ARG A 125 6.81 -12.17 9.36
CA ARG A 125 6.10 -13.37 8.92
C ARG A 125 6.10 -13.49 7.40
N ASP A 126 5.75 -14.68 6.93
CA ASP A 126 5.45 -14.87 5.53
C ASP A 126 4.09 -14.23 5.17
N GLY A 127 3.90 -13.87 3.90
CA GLY A 127 2.70 -13.19 3.42
C GLY A 127 2.49 -13.38 1.92
N GLN A 128 1.22 -13.42 1.52
CA GLN A 128 0.81 -13.60 0.12
C GLN A 128 0.13 -12.37 -0.48
N ASP A 129 -0.11 -11.32 0.32
CA ASP A 129 -0.72 -10.07 -0.14
C ASP A 129 0.07 -9.43 -1.28
N LEU A 130 -0.56 -9.23 -2.43
CA LEU A 130 0.07 -8.60 -3.58
C LEU A 130 0.12 -7.07 -3.43
N GLU A 131 1.04 -6.43 -4.13
CA GLU A 131 1.23 -4.97 -4.13
C GLU A 131 -0.07 -4.16 -4.22
N ALA A 132 -0.96 -4.53 -5.14
CA ALA A 132 -2.23 -3.84 -5.36
C ALA A 132 -3.12 -3.82 -4.10
N THR A 133 -2.91 -4.78 -3.21
CA THR A 133 -3.61 -4.86 -1.93
C THR A 133 -2.87 -4.19 -0.80
N LEU A 134 -1.57 -3.89 -0.91
CA LEU A 134 -0.72 -3.41 0.19
C LEU A 134 -0.69 -1.88 0.35
N ARG A 135 -0.98 -1.12 -0.72
CA ARG A 135 -0.95 0.36 -0.65
C ARG A 135 -1.93 0.91 0.38
N ASN A 136 -1.54 1.99 1.05
CA ASN A 136 -2.24 2.65 2.15
C ASN A 136 -2.59 1.71 3.32
N ARG A 137 -1.75 0.71 3.58
CA ARG A 137 -1.91 -0.18 4.73
C ARG A 137 -0.70 -0.14 5.63
N ASP A 138 -0.95 -0.52 6.88
CA ASP A 138 0.06 -0.50 7.92
C ASP A 138 1.21 -1.45 7.59
N VAL A 139 2.39 -1.08 8.02
CA VAL A 139 3.61 -1.87 7.92
C VAL A 139 4.08 -2.21 9.33
N ARG A 140 4.32 -3.50 9.58
CA ARG A 140 4.83 -4.05 10.84
C ARG A 140 6.25 -4.56 10.66
N GLY A 141 7.07 -4.44 11.70
CA GLY A 141 8.47 -4.84 11.69
C GLY A 141 9.42 -3.82 11.06
N MET A 142 8.95 -2.61 10.72
CA MET A 142 9.80 -1.49 10.34
C MET A 142 9.85 -0.43 11.45
N PRO A 143 11.01 0.24 11.64
CA PRO A 143 11.10 1.37 12.57
C PRO A 143 10.26 2.54 12.06
N ARG A 144 9.69 3.30 13.00
CA ARG A 144 9.00 4.56 12.70
C ARG A 144 10.01 5.70 12.72
N VAL A 145 10.07 6.45 11.63
CA VAL A 145 11.03 7.55 11.43
C VAL A 145 10.25 8.81 11.07
N GLY A 146 10.63 9.95 11.64
CA GLY A 146 9.86 11.20 11.51
C GLY A 146 9.63 11.68 10.07
N GLY A 147 10.55 11.36 9.15
CA GLY A 147 10.42 11.69 7.72
C GLY A 147 9.85 10.57 6.84
N GLY A 148 9.52 9.43 7.44
CA GLY A 148 9.29 8.17 6.75
C GLY A 148 10.58 7.47 6.36
N LEU A 149 10.43 6.27 5.82
CA LEU A 149 11.50 5.36 5.46
C LEU A 149 11.39 5.00 3.97
N VAL A 150 12.47 5.21 3.24
CA VAL A 150 12.62 4.73 1.87
C VAL A 150 13.24 3.33 1.97
N VAL A 151 12.58 2.33 1.39
CA VAL A 151 13.01 0.93 1.54
C VAL A 151 13.36 0.35 0.18
N ALA A 152 14.58 -0.14 0.05
CA ALA A 152 14.99 -1.08 -0.98
C ALA A 152 14.63 -2.49 -0.50
N TRP A 153 13.51 -3.03 -1.00
CA TRP A 153 13.07 -4.39 -0.68
C TRP A 153 13.65 -5.36 -1.71
N ILE A 154 14.50 -6.28 -1.26
CA ILE A 154 15.13 -7.26 -2.14
C ILE A 154 14.37 -8.58 -2.03
N PRO A 155 13.76 -9.07 -3.11
CA PRO A 155 12.99 -10.28 -3.04
C PRO A 155 13.88 -11.50 -2.75
N ARG A 156 13.27 -12.54 -2.18
CA ARG A 156 13.90 -13.85 -2.11
C ARG A 156 13.97 -14.45 -3.52
N THR A 157 15.18 -14.67 -4.03
CA THR A 157 15.42 -15.32 -5.32
C THR A 157 16.04 -16.70 -5.13
N LEU A 158 15.73 -17.61 -6.05
CA LEU A 158 16.20 -18.99 -6.01
C LEU A 158 16.89 -19.34 -7.32
N THR A 159 17.91 -20.19 -7.21
CA THR A 159 18.54 -20.85 -8.34
C THR A 159 17.58 -21.88 -8.95
N LYS A 160 17.99 -22.49 -10.07
CA LYS A 160 17.21 -23.57 -10.71
C LYS A 160 17.05 -24.82 -9.84
N ASP A 161 17.91 -24.98 -8.84
CA ASP A 161 17.92 -26.11 -7.92
C ASP A 161 17.15 -25.80 -6.61
N ASP A 162 16.31 -24.75 -6.61
CA ASP A 162 15.54 -24.27 -5.46
C ASP A 162 16.38 -23.81 -4.24
N GLU A 163 17.65 -23.52 -4.46
CA GLU A 163 18.57 -22.97 -3.46
C GLU A 163 18.57 -21.44 -3.49
N LEU A 164 18.88 -20.79 -2.36
CA LEU A 164 18.94 -19.33 -2.28
C LEU A 164 20.03 -18.79 -3.22
N ASP A 165 19.66 -17.89 -4.12
CA ASP A 165 20.62 -17.23 -5.02
C ASP A 165 21.24 -16.00 -4.32
N VAL A 166 22.27 -16.27 -3.50
CA VAL A 166 22.94 -15.24 -2.67
C VAL A 166 23.58 -14.15 -3.54
N ASP A 167 24.22 -14.53 -4.65
CA ASP A 167 24.90 -13.58 -5.55
C ASP A 167 23.91 -12.63 -6.22
N ASP A 168 22.77 -13.15 -6.68
CA ASP A 168 21.70 -12.33 -7.25
C ASP A 168 21.10 -11.37 -6.20
N ILE A 169 20.84 -11.85 -4.99
CA ILE A 169 20.32 -11.00 -3.89
C ILE A 169 21.30 -9.86 -3.58
N ILE A 170 22.59 -10.16 -3.42
CA ILE A 170 23.62 -9.16 -3.12
C ILE A 170 23.78 -8.17 -4.29
N GLY A 171 23.81 -8.67 -5.53
CA GLY A 171 23.91 -7.84 -6.73
C GLY A 171 22.71 -6.89 -6.86
N SER A 172 21.51 -7.41 -6.64
CA SER A 172 20.25 -6.67 -6.62
C SER A 172 20.21 -5.61 -5.51
N ALA A 173 20.70 -5.95 -4.31
CA ALA A 173 20.81 -5.01 -3.20
C ALA A 173 21.72 -3.82 -3.54
N ARG A 174 22.93 -4.10 -4.06
CA ARG A 174 23.89 -3.07 -4.47
C ARG A 174 23.33 -2.16 -5.57
N PHE A 175 22.71 -2.76 -6.59
CA PHE A 175 22.10 -2.02 -7.69
C PHE A 175 21.00 -1.07 -7.19
N ALA A 176 20.07 -1.58 -6.39
CA ALA A 176 18.95 -0.79 -5.89
C ALA A 176 19.43 0.32 -4.95
N LEU A 177 20.32 0.02 -4.00
CA LEU A 177 20.80 1.01 -3.03
C LEU A 177 21.50 2.19 -3.67
N ARG A 178 22.42 1.94 -4.63
CA ARG A 178 23.13 3.02 -5.33
C ARG A 178 22.15 3.92 -6.07
N GLY A 179 21.26 3.33 -6.89
CA GLY A 179 20.30 4.11 -7.67
C GLY A 179 19.28 4.88 -6.82
N ILE A 180 18.84 4.32 -5.69
CA ILE A 180 17.95 5.01 -4.76
C ILE A 180 18.68 6.14 -4.05
N ARG A 181 19.91 5.92 -3.58
CA ARG A 181 20.73 6.93 -2.90
C ARG A 181 20.98 8.14 -3.81
N ASP A 182 21.45 7.90 -5.04
CA ASP A 182 21.64 8.96 -6.04
C ASP A 182 20.34 9.77 -6.22
N GLY A 183 19.19 9.09 -6.29
CA GLY A 183 17.89 9.75 -6.41
C GLY A 183 17.48 10.58 -5.19
N LEU A 184 17.81 10.13 -3.96
CA LEU A 184 17.54 10.89 -2.75
C LEU A 184 18.41 12.16 -2.70
N GLU A 185 19.68 12.05 -3.08
CA GLU A 185 20.61 13.18 -3.15
C GLU A 185 20.19 14.20 -4.21
N ASP A 186 19.86 13.74 -5.43
CA ASP A 186 19.39 14.59 -6.55
C ASP A 186 18.15 15.40 -6.16
N HIS A 187 17.21 14.78 -5.44
CA HIS A 187 16.01 15.44 -4.96
C HIS A 187 16.15 16.12 -3.59
N ARG A 188 17.33 16.04 -2.95
CA ARG A 188 17.64 16.58 -1.61
C ARG A 188 16.64 16.14 -0.54
N LEU A 189 16.30 14.86 -0.57
CA LEU A 189 15.34 14.23 0.32
C LEU A 189 16.04 13.67 1.56
N PRO A 190 15.73 14.15 2.78
CA PRO A 190 16.46 13.76 4.00
C PRO A 190 15.99 12.42 4.59
N GLN A 191 15.12 11.68 3.89
CA GLN A 191 14.58 10.42 4.38
C GLN A 191 15.69 9.40 4.67
N GLU A 192 15.48 8.60 5.72
CA GLU A 192 16.34 7.46 6.03
C GLU A 192 16.13 6.35 4.98
N LEU A 193 17.20 5.59 4.74
CA LEU A 193 17.20 4.46 3.81
C LEU A 193 17.18 3.15 4.60
N ALA A 194 16.38 2.19 4.17
CA ALA A 194 16.44 0.82 4.64
C ALA A 194 16.66 -0.15 3.49
N LEU A 195 17.43 -1.19 3.76
CA LEU A 195 17.58 -2.36 2.91
C LEU A 195 16.86 -3.53 3.59
N ALA A 196 15.74 -3.98 3.03
CA ALA A 196 15.02 -5.15 3.52
C ALA A 196 15.46 -6.39 2.75
N LEU A 197 16.06 -7.35 3.46
CA LEU A 197 16.65 -8.58 2.91
C LEU A 197 15.89 -9.83 3.37
N PRO A 198 15.91 -10.92 2.58
CA PRO A 198 15.33 -12.20 2.99
C PRO A 198 15.98 -12.75 4.28
N ALA A 199 15.15 -13.36 5.14
CA ALA A 199 15.59 -13.94 6.41
C ALA A 199 16.58 -15.11 6.27
N ASP A 200 16.52 -15.82 5.14
CA ASP A 200 17.39 -16.95 4.83
C ASP A 200 18.74 -16.54 4.22
N LEU A 201 18.96 -15.27 3.90
CA LEU A 201 20.29 -14.76 3.57
C LEU A 201 21.23 -14.96 4.77
N PRO A 202 22.50 -15.37 4.59
CA PRO A 202 23.43 -15.47 5.72
C PRO A 202 23.64 -14.13 6.43
N GLU A 203 23.86 -14.18 7.74
CA GLU A 203 24.05 -12.96 8.55
C GLU A 203 25.33 -12.22 8.16
N GLU A 204 26.38 -12.94 7.81
CA GLU A 204 27.64 -12.37 7.34
C GLU A 204 27.44 -11.48 6.10
N ASP A 205 26.67 -11.95 5.12
CA ASP A 205 26.36 -11.17 3.90
C ASP A 205 25.53 -9.93 4.20
N ARG A 206 24.57 -10.02 5.15
CA ARG A 206 23.79 -8.86 5.60
C ARG A 206 24.67 -7.82 6.27
N LEU A 207 25.60 -8.24 7.12
CA LEU A 207 26.53 -7.36 7.82
C LEU A 207 27.51 -6.71 6.84
N ALA A 208 28.01 -7.46 5.86
CA ALA A 208 28.88 -6.92 4.81
C ALA A 208 28.17 -5.82 3.99
N LEU A 209 26.89 -6.02 3.63
CA LEU A 209 26.09 -4.98 2.98
C LEU A 209 25.85 -3.76 3.88
N ALA A 210 25.61 -3.99 5.18
CA ALA A 210 25.44 -2.90 6.14
C ALA A 210 26.72 -2.05 6.26
N GLU A 211 27.89 -2.68 6.28
CA GLU A 211 29.19 -2.01 6.37
C GLU A 211 29.52 -1.26 5.08
N GLU A 212 29.35 -1.90 3.91
CA GLU A 212 29.61 -1.32 2.58
C GLU A 212 28.85 0.00 2.40
N PHE A 213 27.59 0.05 2.82
CA PHE A 213 26.70 1.19 2.57
C PHE A 213 26.43 2.07 3.80
N GLY A 214 26.83 1.65 5.01
CA GLY A 214 26.48 2.34 6.25
C GLY A 214 27.25 3.64 6.52
N SER A 215 28.35 3.87 5.80
CA SER A 215 29.21 5.04 5.99
C SER A 215 28.90 6.22 5.05
N GLU A 216 27.98 6.05 4.11
CA GLU A 216 27.75 6.99 3.00
C GLU A 216 26.40 7.73 3.10
N GLY A 217 26.46 9.01 3.47
CA GLY A 217 25.41 10.03 3.25
C GLY A 217 24.12 9.86 4.05
N HIS A 218 23.34 8.83 3.71
CA HIS A 218 22.06 8.51 4.35
C HIS A 218 22.24 7.37 5.35
N PRO A 219 21.76 7.50 6.61
CA PRO A 219 21.72 6.40 7.55
C PRO A 219 21.02 5.19 6.91
N LEU A 220 21.75 4.08 6.78
CA LEU A 220 21.22 2.82 6.27
C LEU A 220 20.80 1.92 7.43
N ARG A 221 19.58 1.39 7.35
CA ARG A 221 19.11 0.32 8.23
C ARG A 221 18.97 -0.97 7.45
N VAL A 222 19.61 -2.04 7.91
CA VAL A 222 19.33 -3.38 7.37
C VAL A 222 18.16 -3.97 8.13
N LEU A 223 17.13 -4.36 7.39
CA LEU A 223 15.92 -5.01 7.87
C LEU A 223 15.85 -6.43 7.33
N VAL A 224 15.20 -7.32 8.07
CA VAL A 224 14.98 -8.70 7.67
C VAL A 224 13.50 -8.93 7.41
N HIS A 225 13.17 -9.59 6.31
CA HIS A 225 11.81 -10.03 6.03
C HIS A 225 11.69 -11.55 5.87
N HIS A 226 10.61 -12.11 6.38
CA HIS A 226 10.32 -13.56 6.31
C HIS A 226 9.44 -13.95 5.10
N ARG A 227 9.17 -12.99 4.21
CA ARG A 227 8.32 -13.19 3.05
C ARG A 227 9.00 -14.06 1.98
N LYS A 228 8.36 -15.16 1.61
CA LYS A 228 8.83 -16.10 0.59
C LYS A 228 8.32 -15.79 -0.80
N HIS A 229 7.13 -15.19 -0.88
CA HIS A 229 6.48 -14.88 -2.15
C HIS A 229 6.78 -13.46 -2.61
N TYR A 230 7.04 -13.30 -3.92
CA TYR A 230 7.23 -11.98 -4.51
C TYR A 230 5.97 -11.12 -4.33
N ILE A 231 6.18 -9.82 -4.08
CA ILE A 231 5.10 -8.86 -3.78
C ILE A 231 4.25 -8.57 -5.01
N PHE A 232 4.80 -8.76 -6.21
CA PHE A 232 4.06 -8.59 -7.45
C PHE A 232 3.72 -9.92 -8.10
N ASP A 233 2.60 -9.93 -8.81
CA ASP A 233 2.19 -11.06 -9.65
C ASP A 233 2.96 -11.01 -10.99
N LEU A 234 4.02 -11.81 -11.09
CA LEU A 234 4.85 -11.92 -12.30
C LEU A 234 4.10 -12.48 -13.52
N LYS A 235 2.90 -13.06 -13.33
CA LYS A 235 2.10 -13.59 -14.45
C LYS A 235 1.35 -12.50 -15.21
N ARG A 236 1.33 -11.26 -14.71
CA ARG A 236 0.63 -10.15 -15.39
C ARG A 236 1.39 -9.72 -16.65
N PRO A 237 0.68 -9.27 -17.70
CA PRO A 237 1.33 -8.66 -18.87
C PRO A 237 2.24 -7.49 -18.46
N ASN A 238 3.39 -7.36 -19.15
CA ASN A 238 4.40 -6.30 -18.92
C ASN A 238 5.13 -6.37 -17.57
N MET A 239 5.06 -7.50 -16.86
CA MET A 239 5.89 -7.75 -15.69
C MET A 239 7.24 -8.34 -16.09
N PRO A 240 8.30 -8.10 -15.29
CA PRO A 240 9.55 -8.81 -15.48
C PRO A 240 9.34 -10.32 -15.32
N HIS A 241 10.19 -11.11 -15.98
CA HIS A 241 10.14 -12.57 -15.88
C HIS A 241 10.67 -13.10 -14.54
N GLU A 242 11.52 -12.31 -13.88
CA GLU A 242 12.19 -12.66 -12.63
C GLU A 242 11.86 -11.61 -11.54
N PRO A 243 11.89 -11.99 -10.25
CA PRO A 243 11.75 -11.05 -9.16
C PRO A 243 12.80 -9.93 -9.26
N MET A 244 12.38 -8.69 -9.05
CA MET A 244 13.27 -7.53 -9.05
C MET A 244 13.21 -6.80 -7.71
N PRO A 245 14.20 -5.96 -7.38
CA PRO A 245 14.09 -5.06 -6.24
C PRO A 245 12.80 -4.24 -6.29
N VAL A 246 12.22 -3.99 -5.13
CA VAL A 246 11.02 -3.19 -4.97
C VAL A 246 11.36 -1.96 -4.16
N LEU A 247 11.02 -0.79 -4.71
CA LEU A 247 11.13 0.47 -4.01
C LEU A 247 9.83 0.71 -3.23
N MET A 248 9.97 0.93 -1.93
CA MET A 248 8.86 1.32 -1.08
C MET A 248 9.12 2.65 -0.41
N TYR A 249 8.04 3.36 -0.11
CA TYR A 249 8.04 4.47 0.82
C TYR A 249 7.00 4.21 1.90
N VAL A 250 7.47 4.17 3.14
CA VAL A 250 6.65 4.01 4.34
C VAL A 250 6.66 5.34 5.08
N ASP A 251 5.48 5.89 5.35
CA ASP A 251 5.37 7.19 6.00
C ASP A 251 5.68 7.12 7.52
N PRO A 252 5.76 8.27 8.23
CA PRO A 252 6.04 8.29 9.67
C PRO A 252 5.04 7.53 10.54
N HIS A 253 3.83 7.28 10.03
CA HIS A 253 2.77 6.56 10.70
C HIS A 253 2.80 5.05 10.39
N ALA A 254 3.87 4.58 9.74
CA ALA A 254 4.05 3.21 9.30
C ALA A 254 3.04 2.76 8.23
N VAL A 255 2.62 3.66 7.34
CA VAL A 255 1.73 3.33 6.22
C VAL A 255 2.51 3.22 4.92
N LEU A 256 2.32 2.14 4.18
CA LEU A 256 2.92 1.93 2.87
C LEU A 256 2.26 2.83 1.81
N ARG A 257 2.94 3.89 1.38
CA ARG A 257 2.41 4.84 0.37
C ARG A 257 2.86 4.49 -1.05
N ILE A 258 4.07 3.97 -1.19
CA ILE A 258 4.63 3.55 -2.48
C ILE A 258 5.09 2.11 -2.37
N CYS A 259 4.80 1.34 -3.40
CA CYS A 259 5.32 0.00 -3.63
C CYS A 259 5.43 -0.19 -5.15
N GLU A 260 6.63 -0.05 -5.70
CA GLU A 260 6.86 -0.07 -7.14
C GLU A 260 8.12 -0.90 -7.47
N ILE A 261 8.10 -1.59 -8.61
CA ILE A 261 9.29 -2.32 -9.07
C ILE A 261 10.40 -1.33 -9.41
N TYR A 262 11.60 -1.60 -8.89
CA TYR A 262 12.81 -0.88 -9.21
C TYR A 262 13.54 -1.62 -10.34
N ALA A 263 13.11 -1.34 -11.58
CA ALA A 263 13.57 -2.05 -12.76
C ALA A 263 15.07 -1.84 -13.06
N VAL A 264 15.69 -2.84 -13.68
CA VAL A 264 17.07 -2.76 -14.16
C VAL A 264 17.26 -1.56 -15.09
N GLY A 265 18.36 -0.83 -14.92
CA GLY A 265 18.66 0.39 -15.68
C GLY A 265 17.96 1.65 -15.18
N ARG A 266 17.03 1.55 -14.22
CA ARG A 266 16.47 2.72 -13.54
C ARG A 266 17.56 3.43 -12.72
N ARG A 267 17.68 4.74 -12.93
CA ARG A 267 18.49 5.64 -12.11
C ARG A 267 17.55 6.58 -11.37
N GLY A 268 17.79 6.78 -10.07
CA GLY A 268 17.00 7.67 -9.23
C GLY A 268 15.62 7.14 -8.82
N ILE A 269 14.89 7.99 -8.12
CA ILE A 269 13.58 7.68 -7.52
C ILE A 269 12.41 8.18 -8.41
N PRO A 270 11.20 7.58 -8.32
CA PRO A 270 10.01 8.12 -8.99
C PRO A 270 9.63 9.50 -8.45
N GLU A 271 9.04 10.34 -9.30
CA GLU A 271 8.47 11.64 -8.87
C GLU A 271 7.41 11.46 -7.77
N ARG A 272 6.68 10.32 -7.76
CA ARG A 272 5.77 10.00 -6.66
C ARG A 272 6.49 9.91 -5.31
N LEU A 273 7.66 9.28 -5.28
CA LEU A 273 8.47 9.21 -4.06
C LEU A 273 8.99 10.59 -3.70
N ALA A 274 9.48 11.35 -4.68
CA ALA A 274 9.91 12.71 -4.43
C ALA A 274 8.79 13.58 -3.85
N HIS A 275 7.55 13.44 -4.34
CA HIS A 275 6.40 14.15 -3.82
C HIS A 275 6.11 13.74 -2.36
N TRP A 276 6.00 12.45 -2.07
CA TRP A 276 5.77 11.97 -0.71
C TRP A 276 6.91 12.34 0.27
N GLY A 277 8.16 12.29 -0.18
CA GLY A 277 9.32 12.70 0.61
C GLY A 277 9.33 14.21 0.93
N ARG A 278 8.81 15.06 0.05
CA ARG A 278 8.62 16.50 0.33
C ARG A 278 7.50 16.72 1.35
N VAL A 279 6.41 15.95 1.28
CA VAL A 279 5.26 16.06 2.20
C VAL A 279 5.66 15.77 3.63
N PHE A 280 6.45 14.71 3.86
CA PHE A 280 6.94 14.33 5.18
C PHE A 280 8.39 14.73 5.38
N ARG A 281 8.82 15.87 4.84
CA ARG A 281 10.16 16.37 5.13
C ARG A 281 10.23 16.74 6.62
N PRO A 282 11.12 16.12 7.42
CA PRO A 282 11.33 16.52 8.80
C PRO A 282 11.77 17.99 8.83
N LEU A 283 11.18 18.75 9.76
CA LEU A 283 11.49 20.15 10.01
C LEU A 283 12.89 20.32 10.62
#